data_AF-A0A7J3ML43-F1
#
_entry.id   AF-A0A7J3ML43-F1
#
_cell.length_a   1.000
_cell.length_b   1.000
_cell.length_c   1.000
_cell.angle_alpha   90.00
_cell.angle_beta   90.00
_cell.angle_gamma   90.00
#
_symmetry.space_group_name_H-M   'P 1'
#
loop_
_entity.id
_entity.type
_entity.pdbx_description
1 polymer ?
#
loop_
_entity_poly.entity_id
_entity_poly.type
_entity_poly.pdbx_seq_one_letter_code
_entity_poly.pdbx_strand_id
1 'polypeptide(L)'
;MACEDCEKRGVYISLSGKSLCSRHFKRYFEEKVMRTIRKYDLLSYGEKILVACSGGKDSTVLLNFLWNLVKRKRESLAAIAVDEGIAGYRDVKLKGLVKFCEERGIPLHVYSFKEYYGFTLDEAVKISKDNKLGFKPCYICGVLRRNLINNVARELGFSKVATGHNLDDEAQTILMNYLRGNPSLLARLGPKTGVVSDECFAQRIKPFYFCTEKEDTIYSLLNGIEVDFVQCPYHVENYRLEIRDFLNRLESIIPGVKHSLVNNFLRILPFLKREFSASKIGRCEVCGNPSAKNVCRACVLTSSLIRFKEI
;
A
#
# COMPACT_ATOMS: atom_id res chain seq x y z
N MET A 1 5.78 23.17 23.45
CA MET A 1 5.54 24.39 22.66
C MET A 1 4.04 24.58 22.45
N ALA A 2 3.59 25.83 22.43
CA ALA A 2 2.22 26.20 22.12
C ALA A 2 2.00 26.16 20.60
N CYS A 3 0.76 25.90 20.18
CA CYS A 3 0.37 25.94 18.79
C CYS A 3 0.41 27.38 18.27
N GLU A 4 1.08 27.60 17.15
CA GLU A 4 1.21 28.94 16.57
C GLU A 4 -0.12 29.51 16.03
N ASP A 5 -1.12 28.66 15.81
CA ASP A 5 -2.43 29.08 15.28
C ASP A 5 -3.48 29.36 16.38
N CYS A 6 -3.29 28.92 17.63
CA CYS A 6 -4.27 29.16 18.71
C CYS A 6 -3.75 29.01 20.14
N GLU A 7 -2.43 28.98 20.34
CA GLU A 7 -1.72 28.93 21.63
C GLU A 7 -1.99 27.67 22.51
N LYS A 8 -2.92 26.80 22.13
CA LYS A 8 -3.15 25.51 22.78
C LYS A 8 -1.92 24.60 22.67
N ARG A 9 -1.82 23.60 23.56
CA ARG A 9 -0.73 22.61 23.56
C ARG A 9 -0.48 22.00 22.16
N GLY A 10 0.72 22.19 21.64
CA GLY A 10 1.19 21.58 20.40
C GLY A 10 1.41 20.08 20.53
N VAL A 11 1.07 19.34 19.48
CA VAL A 11 1.23 17.87 19.39
C VAL A 11 2.12 17.46 18.21
N TYR A 12 2.39 18.38 17.28
CA TYR A 12 3.21 18.14 16.09
C TYR A 12 3.98 19.40 15.71
N ILE A 13 5.16 19.22 15.12
CA ILE A 13 5.97 20.29 14.53
C ILE A 13 6.10 19.97 13.04
N SER A 14 5.66 20.88 12.18
CA SER A 14 5.73 20.71 10.73
C SER A 14 7.17 20.80 10.23
N LEU A 15 7.38 20.40 8.98
CA LEU A 15 8.69 20.56 8.32
C LEU A 15 9.16 22.03 8.26
N SER A 16 8.22 22.99 8.26
CA SER A 16 8.53 24.42 8.31
C SER A 16 8.82 24.94 9.72
N GLY A 17 8.90 24.06 10.72
CA GLY A 17 9.10 24.42 12.13
C GLY A 17 7.83 24.79 12.88
N LYS A 18 6.65 24.76 12.23
CA LYS A 18 5.40 25.26 12.81
C LYS A 18 4.83 24.30 13.85
N SER A 19 4.59 24.75 15.08
CA SER A 19 3.94 23.94 16.12
C SER A 19 2.41 23.94 15.98
N LEU A 20 1.80 22.75 15.93
CA LEU A 20 0.37 22.55 15.69
C LEU A 20 -0.28 21.77 16.84
N CYS A 21 -1.41 22.26 17.37
CA CYS A 21 -2.26 21.50 18.29
C CYS A 21 -3.04 20.41 17.54
N SER A 22 -3.75 19.54 18.26
CA SER A 22 -4.51 18.42 17.68
C SER A 22 -5.43 18.83 16.53
N ARG A 23 -6.22 19.90 16.70
CA ARG A 23 -7.15 20.40 15.68
C ARG A 23 -6.43 20.89 14.43
N HIS A 24 -5.39 21.72 14.61
CA HIS A 24 -4.67 22.31 13.48
C HIS A 24 -3.78 21.29 12.76
N PHE A 25 -3.25 20.30 13.48
CA PHE A 25 -2.58 19.17 12.88
C PHE A 25 -3.52 18.34 11.99
N LYS A 26 -4.73 17.99 12.47
CA LYS A 26 -5.71 17.27 11.64
C LYS A 26 -6.01 18.03 10.35
N ARG A 27 -6.29 19.33 10.44
CA ARG A 27 -6.51 20.19 9.26
C ARG A 27 -5.30 20.16 8.31
N TYR A 28 -4.09 20.38 8.84
CA TYR A 28 -2.86 20.35 8.05
C TYR A 28 -2.66 19.01 7.33
N PHE A 29 -2.89 17.89 8.03
CA PHE A 29 -2.79 16.54 7.46
C PHE A 29 -3.80 16.35 6.32
N GLU A 30 -5.08 16.64 6.58
CA GLU A 30 -6.16 16.47 5.61
C GLU A 30 -5.96 17.36 4.37
N GLU A 31 -5.52 18.60 4.55
CA GLU A 31 -5.16 19.51 3.44
C GLU A 31 -3.98 18.98 2.62
N LYS A 32 -2.97 18.38 3.26
CA LYS A 32 -1.82 17.75 2.60
C LYS A 32 -2.25 16.55 1.75
N VAL A 33 -3.15 15.70 2.27
CA VAL A 33 -3.72 14.57 1.52
C VAL A 33 -4.57 15.08 0.35
N MET A 34 -5.45 16.05 0.58
CA MET A 34 -6.29 16.64 -0.48
C MET A 34 -5.46 17.33 -1.57
N ARG A 35 -4.36 17.99 -1.21
CA ARG A 35 -3.41 18.55 -2.19
C ARG A 35 -2.79 17.45 -3.05
N THR A 36 -2.43 16.32 -2.45
CA THR A 36 -1.90 15.15 -3.17
C THR A 36 -2.95 14.56 -4.12
N ILE A 37 -4.19 14.38 -3.64
CA ILE A 37 -5.29 13.87 -4.46
C ILE A 37 -5.52 14.75 -5.69
N ARG A 38 -5.60 16.08 -5.51
CA ARG A 38 -5.80 17.05 -6.60
C ARG A 38 -4.60 17.13 -7.55
N LYS A 39 -3.38 17.20 -7.02
CA LYS A 39 -2.16 17.38 -7.84
C LYS A 39 -1.93 16.22 -8.83
N TYR A 40 -2.35 15.00 -8.48
CA TYR A 40 -2.11 13.81 -9.30
C TYR A 40 -3.39 13.17 -9.83
N ASP A 41 -4.53 13.86 -9.74
CA ASP A 41 -5.85 13.35 -10.16
C ASP A 41 -6.10 11.94 -9.63
N LEU A 42 -5.87 11.74 -8.33
CA LEU A 42 -5.97 10.41 -7.72
C LEU A 42 -7.41 9.95 -7.65
N LEU A 43 -8.35 10.87 -7.40
CA LEU A 43 -9.77 10.61 -7.23
C LEU A 43 -10.59 11.63 -8.02
N SER A 44 -11.63 11.15 -8.68
CA SER A 44 -12.61 11.94 -9.43
C SER A 44 -14.02 11.67 -8.91
N TYR A 45 -14.93 12.61 -9.14
CA TYR A 45 -16.32 12.48 -8.70
C TYR A 45 -17.01 11.29 -9.36
N GLY A 46 -17.66 10.44 -8.55
CA GLY A 46 -18.41 9.27 -9.04
C GLY A 46 -17.58 8.00 -9.26
N GLU A 47 -16.26 8.05 -9.09
CA GLU A 47 -15.42 6.86 -9.15
C GLU A 47 -15.63 5.95 -7.94
N LYS A 48 -15.66 4.64 -8.19
CA LYS A 48 -15.67 3.61 -7.16
C LYS A 48 -14.25 3.27 -6.73
N ILE A 49 -13.97 3.36 -5.44
CA ILE A 49 -12.64 3.18 -4.85
C ILE A 49 -12.65 1.98 -3.91
N LEU A 50 -11.72 1.06 -4.09
CA LEU A 50 -11.48 -0.04 -3.17
C LEU A 50 -10.24 0.25 -2.32
N VAL A 51 -10.37 0.31 -1.00
CA VAL A 51 -9.23 0.56 -0.10
C VAL A 51 -8.63 -0.76 0.34
N ALA A 52 -7.38 -1.04 -0.07
CA ALA A 52 -6.67 -2.24 0.34
C ALA A 52 -6.15 -2.12 1.78
N CYS A 53 -6.71 -2.93 2.67
CA CYS A 53 -6.49 -2.86 4.11
C CYS A 53 -5.68 -4.07 4.60
N SER A 54 -4.56 -3.80 5.28
CA SER A 54 -3.75 -4.83 5.95
C SER A 54 -4.16 -5.06 7.41
N GLY A 55 -5.09 -4.26 7.94
CA GLY A 55 -5.32 -4.16 9.39
C GLY A 55 -4.20 -3.42 10.13
N GLY A 56 -3.24 -2.85 9.39
CA GLY A 56 -2.23 -1.95 9.93
C GLY A 56 -2.75 -0.51 10.02
N LYS A 57 -2.01 0.28 10.80
CA LYS A 57 -2.24 1.71 11.05
C LYS A 57 -2.49 2.49 9.76
N ASP A 58 -1.53 2.52 8.83
CA ASP A 58 -1.58 3.44 7.68
C ASP A 58 -2.77 3.13 6.76
N SER A 59 -3.07 1.85 6.51
CA SER A 59 -4.23 1.46 5.71
C SER A 59 -5.57 1.77 6.38
N THR A 60 -5.65 1.65 7.71
CA THR A 60 -6.87 1.92 8.49
C THR A 60 -7.11 3.42 8.61
N VAL A 61 -6.03 4.21 8.78
CA VAL A 61 -6.09 5.68 8.72
C VAL A 61 -6.55 6.16 7.35
N LEU A 62 -6.02 5.57 6.27
CA LEU A 62 -6.46 5.89 4.91
C LEU A 62 -7.93 5.57 4.70
N LEU A 63 -8.37 4.38 5.13
CA LEU A 63 -9.78 3.98 5.06
C LEU A 63 -10.68 4.98 5.81
N ASN A 64 -10.32 5.32 7.05
CA ASN A 64 -11.07 6.29 7.84
C ASN A 64 -11.14 7.66 7.18
N PHE A 65 -10.02 8.15 6.64
CA PHE A 65 -9.96 9.43 5.95
C PHE A 65 -10.86 9.44 4.71
N LEU A 66 -10.71 8.45 3.83
CA LEU A 66 -11.50 8.38 2.60
C LEU A 66 -12.99 8.14 2.86
N TRP A 67 -13.34 7.33 3.86
CA TRP A 67 -14.74 7.14 4.27
C TRP A 67 -15.39 8.44 4.73
N ASN A 68 -14.65 9.26 5.49
CA ASN A 68 -15.11 10.58 5.92
C ASN A 68 -15.15 11.59 4.76
N LEU A 69 -14.34 11.41 3.72
CA LEU A 69 -14.36 12.23 2.52
C LEU A 69 -15.59 11.94 1.65
N VAL A 70 -15.99 10.67 1.50
CA VAL A 70 -17.11 10.24 0.64
C VAL A 70 -18.46 10.20 1.34
N LYS A 71 -18.66 10.92 2.44
CA LYS A 71 -19.89 10.85 3.28
C LYS A 71 -21.22 10.87 2.53
N ARG A 72 -21.30 11.60 1.41
CA ARG A 72 -22.52 11.72 0.57
C ARG A 72 -22.67 10.64 -0.51
N LYS A 73 -21.67 9.78 -0.69
CA LYS A 73 -21.59 8.72 -1.71
C LYS A 73 -20.90 7.47 -1.14
N ARG A 74 -21.44 6.94 -0.04
CA ARG A 74 -20.83 5.80 0.65
C ARG A 74 -20.73 4.56 -0.25
N GLU A 75 -21.63 4.42 -1.22
CA GLU A 75 -21.64 3.38 -2.24
C GLU A 75 -20.42 3.42 -3.19
N SER A 76 -19.68 4.53 -3.21
CA SER A 76 -18.48 4.67 -4.03
C SER A 76 -17.20 4.20 -3.32
N LEU A 77 -17.29 3.67 -2.09
CA LEU A 77 -16.13 3.20 -1.34
C LEU A 77 -16.41 1.89 -0.61
N ALA A 78 -15.51 0.94 -0.79
CA ALA A 78 -15.44 -0.27 0.04
C ALA A 78 -13.99 -0.54 0.47
N ALA A 79 -13.82 -1.38 1.48
CA ALA A 79 -12.52 -1.91 1.88
C ALA A 79 -12.35 -3.34 1.36
N ILE A 80 -11.11 -3.73 1.09
CA ILE A 80 -10.73 -5.13 0.85
C ILE A 80 -9.62 -5.55 1.81
N ALA A 81 -9.79 -6.72 2.41
CA ALA A 81 -8.75 -7.42 3.15
C ALA A 81 -8.49 -8.78 2.49
N VAL A 82 -7.22 -9.15 2.42
CA VAL A 82 -6.80 -10.48 1.97
C VAL A 82 -6.39 -11.27 3.18
N ASP A 83 -7.00 -12.41 3.46
CA ASP A 83 -6.51 -13.34 4.46
C ASP A 83 -5.44 -14.24 3.82
N GLU A 84 -4.17 -13.93 4.06
CA GLU A 84 -3.07 -14.76 3.58
C GLU A 84 -2.97 -16.11 4.31
N GLY A 85 -3.69 -16.32 5.43
CA GLY A 85 -3.64 -17.54 6.22
C GLY A 85 -2.31 -17.71 6.96
N ILE A 86 -1.83 -16.62 7.58
CA ILE A 86 -0.62 -16.60 8.42
C ILE A 86 -1.04 -16.70 9.88
N ALA A 87 -0.74 -17.83 10.52
CA ALA A 87 -1.17 -18.10 11.89
C ALA A 87 -0.55 -17.11 12.91
N GLY A 88 -1.38 -16.66 13.86
CA GLY A 88 -0.96 -15.76 14.95
C GLY A 88 -0.63 -14.33 14.53
N TYR A 89 -0.88 -13.97 13.28
CA TYR A 89 -0.68 -12.62 12.74
C TYR A 89 -1.93 -12.15 12.00
N ARG A 90 -2.36 -12.90 10.98
CA ARG A 90 -3.39 -12.40 10.05
C ARG A 90 -4.77 -12.45 10.67
N ASP A 91 -5.05 -13.51 11.42
CA ASP A 91 -6.24 -13.70 12.26
C ASP A 91 -6.47 -12.53 13.22
N VAL A 92 -5.42 -12.12 13.94
CA VAL A 92 -5.48 -10.98 14.88
C VAL A 92 -5.76 -9.68 14.12
N LYS A 93 -4.96 -9.38 13.09
CA LYS A 93 -5.09 -8.15 12.30
C LYS A 93 -6.45 -8.02 11.61
N LEU A 94 -6.99 -9.13 11.12
CA LEU A 94 -8.27 -9.16 10.42
C LEU A 94 -9.42 -8.92 11.38
N LYS A 95 -9.39 -9.53 12.58
CA LYS A 95 -10.40 -9.31 13.63
C LYS A 95 -10.51 -7.83 14.01
N GLY A 96 -9.38 -7.15 14.23
CA GLY A 96 -9.36 -5.72 14.53
C GLY A 96 -9.94 -4.87 13.39
N LEU A 97 -9.58 -5.19 12.13
CA LEU A 97 -10.11 -4.49 10.96
C LEU A 97 -11.62 -4.70 10.74
N VAL A 98 -12.12 -5.92 10.94
CA VAL A 98 -13.55 -6.24 10.83
C VAL A 98 -14.34 -5.41 11.84
N LYS A 99 -13.94 -5.45 13.12
CA LYS A 99 -14.55 -4.63 14.18
C LYS A 99 -14.55 -3.14 13.81
N PHE A 100 -13.42 -2.61 13.35
CA PHE A 100 -13.30 -1.22 12.92
C PHE A 100 -14.31 -0.84 11.83
N CYS A 101 -14.50 -1.73 10.84
CA CYS A 101 -15.42 -1.50 9.73
C CYS A 101 -16.88 -1.60 10.17
N GLU A 102 -17.23 -2.59 10.99
CA GLU A 102 -18.58 -2.79 11.53
C GLU A 102 -19.05 -1.58 12.34
N GLU A 103 -18.23 -1.09 13.27
CA GLU A 103 -18.52 0.10 14.09
C GLU A 103 -18.82 1.37 13.26
N ARG A 104 -18.27 1.44 12.04
CA ARG A 104 -18.36 2.62 11.16
C ARG A 104 -19.30 2.41 9.97
N GLY A 105 -19.90 1.22 9.85
CA GLY A 105 -20.75 0.83 8.72
C GLY A 105 -20.00 0.84 7.39
N ILE A 106 -18.71 0.50 7.39
CA ILE A 106 -17.87 0.45 6.18
C ILE A 106 -18.01 -0.94 5.53
N PRO A 107 -18.38 -1.04 4.24
CA PRO A 107 -18.38 -2.32 3.53
C PRO A 107 -16.96 -2.89 3.46
N LEU A 108 -16.77 -4.11 3.97
CA LEU A 108 -15.49 -4.82 3.94
C LEU A 108 -15.65 -6.14 3.20
N HIS A 109 -14.87 -6.33 2.15
CA HIS A 109 -14.74 -7.60 1.45
C HIS A 109 -13.50 -8.34 1.94
N VAL A 110 -13.67 -9.57 2.42
CA VAL A 110 -12.57 -10.44 2.86
C VAL A 110 -12.46 -11.61 1.90
N TYR A 111 -11.25 -11.83 1.39
CA TYR A 111 -10.93 -12.95 0.50
C TYR A 111 -9.71 -13.69 1.03
N SER A 112 -9.75 -15.01 1.08
CA SER A 112 -8.62 -15.80 1.58
C SER A 112 -7.75 -16.37 0.45
N PHE A 113 -6.45 -16.56 0.71
CA PHE A 113 -5.59 -17.35 -0.17
C PHE A 113 -6.06 -18.80 -0.28
N LYS A 114 -6.61 -19.36 0.81
CA LYS A 114 -7.09 -20.74 0.83
C LYS A 114 -8.20 -20.96 -0.18
N GLU A 115 -9.19 -20.09 -0.23
CA GLU A 115 -10.31 -20.19 -1.17
C GLU A 115 -9.88 -19.80 -2.59
N TYR A 116 -9.08 -18.74 -2.73
CA TYR A 116 -8.77 -18.18 -4.04
C TYR A 116 -7.67 -18.95 -4.80
N TYR A 117 -6.70 -19.52 -4.08
CA TYR A 117 -5.54 -20.22 -4.66
C TYR A 117 -5.43 -21.68 -4.21
N GLY A 118 -6.28 -22.14 -3.30
CA GLY A 118 -6.27 -23.52 -2.79
C GLY A 118 -5.28 -23.76 -1.65
N PHE A 119 -4.54 -22.76 -1.18
CA PHE A 119 -3.56 -22.91 -0.09
C PHE A 119 -3.41 -21.64 0.75
N THR A 120 -2.99 -21.77 2.01
CA THR A 120 -2.55 -20.61 2.81
C THR A 120 -1.11 -20.22 2.49
N LEU A 121 -0.66 -19.04 2.91
CA LEU A 121 0.74 -18.66 2.81
C LEU A 121 1.64 -19.60 3.62
N ASP A 122 1.21 -20.01 4.81
CA ASP A 122 1.97 -20.94 5.65
C ASP A 122 2.17 -22.29 4.93
N GLU A 123 1.11 -22.82 4.30
CA GLU A 123 1.17 -24.01 3.43
C GLU A 123 2.14 -23.78 2.26
N ALA A 124 2.03 -22.65 1.56
CA ALA A 124 2.89 -22.33 0.41
C ALA A 124 4.38 -22.21 0.78
N VAL A 125 4.68 -21.62 1.93
CA VAL A 125 6.05 -21.50 2.45
C VAL A 125 6.62 -22.87 2.78
N LYS A 126 5.83 -23.74 3.42
CA LYS A 126 6.22 -25.12 3.70
C LYS A 126 6.51 -25.89 2.41
N ILE A 127 5.58 -25.87 1.44
CA ILE A 127 5.74 -26.54 0.14
C ILE A 127 7.01 -26.04 -0.58
N SER A 128 7.23 -24.72 -0.61
CA SER A 128 8.42 -24.11 -1.23
C SER A 128 9.72 -24.58 -0.60
N LYS A 129 9.75 -24.70 0.74
CA LYS A 129 10.90 -25.16 1.50
C LYS A 129 11.17 -26.65 1.29
N ASP A 130 10.15 -27.49 1.47
CA ASP A 130 10.27 -28.94 1.43
C ASP A 130 10.66 -29.42 0.02
N ASN A 131 10.18 -28.74 -1.02
CA ASN A 131 10.47 -29.07 -2.43
C ASN A 131 11.58 -28.19 -3.05
N LYS A 132 12.30 -27.39 -2.24
CA LYS A 132 13.43 -26.55 -2.68
C LYS A 132 13.11 -25.64 -3.89
N LEU A 133 11.90 -25.10 -3.96
CA LEU A 133 11.45 -24.24 -5.07
C LEU A 133 12.13 -22.86 -5.07
N GLY A 134 12.76 -22.46 -3.95
CA GLY A 134 13.49 -21.20 -3.83
C GLY A 134 12.60 -19.95 -3.72
N PHE A 135 11.27 -20.11 -3.62
CA PHE A 135 10.37 -18.98 -3.44
C PHE A 135 10.37 -18.49 -1.99
N LYS A 136 10.73 -17.22 -1.80
CA LYS A 136 10.70 -16.56 -0.49
C LYS A 136 9.26 -16.22 -0.07
N PRO A 137 8.91 -16.28 1.23
CA PRO A 137 7.56 -15.98 1.73
C PRO A 137 6.99 -14.64 1.24
N CYS A 138 7.75 -13.55 1.41
CA CYS A 138 7.34 -12.20 0.99
C CYS A 138 7.19 -12.04 -0.53
N TYR A 139 7.90 -12.86 -1.31
CA TYR A 139 7.75 -12.88 -2.77
C TYR A 139 6.41 -13.53 -3.15
N ILE A 140 6.09 -14.70 -2.57
CA ILE A 140 4.81 -15.39 -2.79
C ILE A 140 3.65 -14.47 -2.38
N CYS A 141 3.67 -14.02 -1.12
CA CYS A 141 2.63 -13.16 -0.55
C CYS A 141 2.42 -11.90 -1.39
N GLY A 142 3.50 -11.15 -1.70
CA GLY A 142 3.38 -9.90 -2.44
C GLY A 142 2.85 -10.08 -3.86
N VAL A 143 3.22 -11.15 -4.57
CA VAL A 143 2.72 -11.42 -5.92
C VAL A 143 1.25 -11.81 -5.89
N LEU A 144 0.88 -12.80 -5.08
CA LEU A 144 -0.48 -13.33 -5.00
C LEU A 144 -1.45 -12.29 -4.43
N ARG A 145 -1.08 -11.58 -3.36
CA ARG A 145 -1.93 -10.53 -2.77
C ARG A 145 -2.28 -9.42 -3.76
N ARG A 146 -1.29 -8.94 -4.53
CA ARG A 146 -1.55 -7.90 -5.55
C ARG A 146 -2.40 -8.42 -6.70
N ASN A 147 -2.21 -9.68 -7.09
CA ASN A 147 -3.03 -10.30 -8.13
C ASN A 147 -4.48 -10.44 -7.69
N LEU A 148 -4.72 -10.99 -6.49
CA LEU A 148 -6.06 -11.14 -5.92
C LEU A 148 -6.77 -9.79 -5.80
N ILE A 149 -6.13 -8.79 -5.16
CA ILE A 149 -6.75 -7.46 -4.99
C ILE A 149 -7.12 -6.84 -6.34
N ASN A 150 -6.27 -6.98 -7.36
CA ASN A 150 -6.55 -6.45 -8.69
C ASN A 150 -7.74 -7.15 -9.35
N ASN A 151 -7.80 -8.48 -9.27
CA ASN A 151 -8.88 -9.27 -9.87
C ASN A 151 -10.21 -8.95 -9.19
N VAL A 152 -10.25 -9.00 -7.86
CA VAL A 152 -11.46 -8.68 -7.08
C VAL A 152 -11.92 -7.25 -7.30
N ALA A 153 -11.00 -6.28 -7.36
CA ALA A 153 -11.37 -4.90 -7.67
C ALA A 153 -12.12 -4.81 -9.01
N ARG A 154 -11.68 -5.54 -10.03
CA ARG A 154 -12.34 -5.56 -11.34
C ARG A 154 -13.68 -6.28 -11.31
N GLU A 155 -13.73 -7.47 -10.70
CA GLU A 155 -14.95 -8.28 -10.55
C GLU A 155 -16.07 -7.48 -9.87
N LEU A 156 -15.72 -6.68 -8.86
CA LEU A 156 -16.65 -5.83 -8.13
C LEU A 156 -16.88 -4.44 -8.77
N GLY A 157 -16.26 -4.17 -9.93
CA GLY A 157 -16.45 -2.92 -10.67
C GLY A 157 -15.76 -1.68 -10.06
N PHE A 158 -14.71 -1.86 -9.26
CA PHE A 158 -13.86 -0.78 -8.76
C PHE A 158 -12.74 -0.45 -9.75
N SER A 159 -12.69 0.79 -10.21
CA SER A 159 -11.66 1.25 -11.16
C SER A 159 -10.33 1.60 -10.50
N LYS A 160 -10.34 1.86 -9.18
CA LYS A 160 -9.16 2.28 -8.42
C LYS A 160 -9.00 1.50 -7.13
N VAL A 161 -7.74 1.22 -6.79
CA VAL A 161 -7.35 0.63 -5.51
C VAL A 161 -6.48 1.62 -4.74
N ALA A 162 -6.97 2.11 -3.60
CA ALA A 162 -6.21 2.98 -2.72
C ALA A 162 -5.36 2.16 -1.73
N THR A 163 -4.11 2.56 -1.51
CA THR A 163 -3.20 1.91 -0.55
C THR A 163 -2.58 2.93 0.38
N GLY A 164 -2.38 2.55 1.65
CA GLY A 164 -1.84 3.42 2.71
C GLY A 164 -0.33 3.66 2.66
N HIS A 165 0.30 3.55 1.50
CA HIS A 165 1.75 3.83 1.40
C HIS A 165 2.01 5.32 1.57
N ASN A 166 2.99 5.64 2.42
CA ASN A 166 3.32 7.00 2.82
C ASN A 166 4.71 7.42 2.31
N LEU A 167 5.15 8.64 2.64
CA LEU A 167 6.42 9.22 2.19
C LEU A 167 7.61 8.33 2.55
N ASP A 168 7.61 7.75 3.74
CA ASP A 168 8.68 6.89 4.23
C ASP A 168 8.76 5.61 3.38
N ASP A 169 7.62 4.97 3.09
CA ASP A 169 7.56 3.79 2.21
C ASP A 169 8.09 4.08 0.80
N GLU A 170 7.72 5.25 0.25
CA GLU A 170 8.14 5.67 -1.08
C GLU A 170 9.63 6.00 -1.10
N ALA A 171 10.13 6.76 -0.13
CA ALA A 171 11.55 7.08 0.00
C ALA A 171 12.40 5.80 0.11
N GLN A 172 11.98 4.84 0.94
CA GLN A 172 12.62 3.53 1.05
C GLN A 172 12.62 2.80 -0.30
N THR A 173 11.44 2.70 -0.94
CA THR A 173 11.30 1.96 -2.21
C THR A 173 12.12 2.60 -3.32
N ILE A 174 12.16 3.93 -3.40
CA ILE A 174 12.96 4.67 -4.38
C ILE A 174 14.46 4.40 -4.15
N LEU A 175 14.95 4.61 -2.93
CA LEU A 175 16.37 4.41 -2.62
C LEU A 175 16.82 2.96 -2.83
N MET A 176 16.01 1.99 -2.39
CA MET A 176 16.27 0.57 -2.62
C MET A 176 16.44 0.24 -4.11
N ASN A 177 15.61 0.84 -4.98
CA ASN A 177 15.69 0.57 -6.43
C ASN A 177 16.82 1.32 -7.12
N TYR A 178 17.20 2.51 -6.64
CA TYR A 178 18.42 3.18 -7.10
C TYR A 178 19.65 2.33 -6.79
N LEU A 179 19.82 1.91 -5.54
CA LEU A 179 20.99 1.14 -5.10
C LEU A 179 21.08 -0.25 -5.74
N ARG A 180 19.94 -0.85 -6.10
CA ARG A 180 19.90 -2.14 -6.82
C ARG A 180 19.98 -2.00 -8.34
N GLY A 181 20.06 -0.78 -8.89
CA GLY A 181 20.14 -0.56 -10.33
C GLY A 181 18.88 -1.03 -11.09
N ASN A 182 17.69 -0.79 -10.55
CA ASN A 182 16.41 -1.23 -11.14
C ASN A 182 15.58 -0.06 -11.73
N PRO A 183 16.04 0.61 -12.81
CA PRO A 183 15.35 1.77 -13.38
C PRO A 183 13.95 1.45 -13.93
N SER A 184 13.75 0.23 -14.45
CA SER A 184 12.44 -0.23 -14.93
C SER A 184 11.41 -0.37 -13.81
N LEU A 185 11.82 -0.65 -12.57
CA LEU A 185 10.93 -0.67 -11.41
C LEU A 185 10.66 0.75 -10.91
N LEU A 186 11.66 1.64 -10.95
CA LEU A 186 11.48 3.07 -10.64
C LEU A 186 10.42 3.70 -11.54
N ALA A 187 10.43 3.42 -12.84
CA ALA A 187 9.43 3.91 -13.79
C ALA A 187 7.97 3.56 -13.41
N ARG A 188 7.77 2.48 -12.65
CA ARG A 188 6.43 1.99 -12.22
C ARG A 188 5.95 2.60 -10.92
N LEU A 189 6.79 3.37 -10.22
CA LEU A 189 6.44 4.04 -8.97
C LEU A 189 5.70 5.36 -9.24
N GLY A 190 5.34 6.04 -8.14
CA GLY A 190 4.63 7.32 -8.14
C GLY A 190 3.28 7.25 -7.44
N PRO A 191 2.59 8.41 -7.29
CA PRO A 191 1.27 8.48 -6.64
C PRO A 191 0.22 7.64 -7.36
N LYS A 192 0.34 7.52 -8.69
CA LYS A 192 -0.34 6.53 -9.53
C LYS A 192 0.69 5.54 -10.05
N THR A 193 0.58 4.27 -9.65
CA THR A 193 1.56 3.25 -10.04
C THR A 193 1.33 2.80 -11.48
N GLY A 194 2.39 2.38 -12.16
CA GLY A 194 2.32 1.81 -13.51
C GLY A 194 2.83 2.75 -14.61
N VAL A 195 3.17 2.15 -15.74
CA VAL A 195 3.68 2.82 -16.96
C VAL A 195 2.69 2.76 -18.12
N VAL A 196 1.77 1.81 -18.11
CA VAL A 196 0.77 1.58 -19.15
C VAL A 196 -0.59 1.40 -18.47
N SER A 197 -1.62 2.00 -19.04
CA SER A 197 -3.02 1.78 -18.66
C SER A 197 -3.55 0.55 -19.38
N ASP A 198 -4.23 -0.33 -18.64
CA ASP A 198 -4.87 -1.53 -19.19
C ASP A 198 -6.19 -1.72 -18.43
N GLU A 199 -7.27 -2.07 -19.14
CA GLU A 199 -8.58 -2.36 -18.53
C GLU A 199 -8.52 -3.52 -17.53
N CYS A 200 -7.50 -4.37 -17.65
CA CYS A 200 -7.24 -5.45 -16.72
C CYS A 200 -6.49 -5.03 -15.46
N PHE A 201 -6.20 -3.74 -15.28
CA PHE A 201 -5.63 -3.21 -14.06
C PHE A 201 -6.55 -2.19 -13.39
N ALA A 202 -6.91 -2.46 -12.15
CA ALA A 202 -7.42 -1.43 -11.27
C ALA A 202 -6.27 -0.48 -10.92
N GLN A 203 -6.43 0.81 -11.24
CA GLN A 203 -5.36 1.79 -11.05
C GLN A 203 -5.07 1.94 -9.55
N ARG A 204 -3.86 1.58 -9.13
CA ARG A 204 -3.43 1.79 -7.74
C ARG A 204 -3.03 3.23 -7.51
N ILE A 205 -3.54 3.79 -6.42
CA ILE A 205 -3.32 5.18 -6.00
C ILE A 205 -2.82 5.23 -4.55
N LYS A 206 -2.08 6.28 -4.22
CA LYS A 206 -1.48 6.50 -2.90
C LYS A 206 -1.83 7.90 -2.38
N PRO A 207 -2.99 8.12 -1.75
CA PRO A 207 -3.35 9.45 -1.24
C PRO A 207 -2.38 10.00 -0.19
N PHE A 208 -1.75 9.12 0.60
CA PHE A 208 -0.78 9.48 1.65
C PHE A 208 0.66 9.62 1.14
N TYR A 209 0.88 9.68 -0.18
CA TYR A 209 2.22 9.69 -0.81
C TYR A 209 3.23 10.69 -0.20
N PHE A 210 2.74 11.82 0.30
CA PHE A 210 3.57 12.86 0.92
C PHE A 210 3.43 12.95 2.44
N CYS A 211 2.53 12.19 3.05
CA CYS A 211 2.41 12.10 4.50
C CYS A 211 3.55 11.24 5.05
N THR A 212 4.16 11.61 6.17
CA THR A 212 5.16 10.79 6.84
C THR A 212 4.49 9.72 7.70
N GLU A 213 5.20 8.64 7.99
CA GLU A 213 4.72 7.61 8.92
C GLU A 213 4.40 8.20 10.31
N LYS A 214 5.16 9.21 10.74
CA LYS A 214 4.92 9.95 11.98
C LYS A 214 3.60 10.72 11.94
N GLU A 215 3.31 11.40 10.83
CA GLU A 215 2.05 12.11 10.61
C GLU A 215 0.87 11.12 10.64
N ASP A 216 0.96 9.98 9.93
CA ASP A 216 -0.07 8.95 9.92
C ASP A 216 -0.34 8.40 11.34
N THR A 217 0.72 8.22 12.12
CA THR A 217 0.64 7.76 13.52
C THR A 217 -0.08 8.75 14.42
N ILE A 218 0.30 10.03 14.36
CA ILE A 218 -0.36 11.07 15.16
C ILE A 218 -1.83 11.19 14.74
N TYR A 219 -2.13 11.13 13.44
CA TYR A 219 -3.51 11.18 12.95
C TYR A 219 -4.33 9.98 13.42
N SER A 220 -3.75 8.77 13.44
CA SER A 220 -4.37 7.56 14.02
C SER A 220 -4.77 7.77 15.48
N LEU A 221 -3.82 8.19 16.31
CA LEU A 221 -4.01 8.41 17.75
C LEU A 221 -5.08 9.47 18.02
N LEU A 222 -5.03 10.60 17.30
CA LEU A 222 -6.00 11.69 17.50
C LEU A 222 -7.41 11.35 17.01
N ASN A 223 -7.59 10.29 16.23
CA ASN A 223 -8.89 9.81 15.77
C ASN A 223 -9.34 8.54 16.50
N GLY A 224 -8.63 8.11 17.55
CA GLY A 224 -8.97 6.91 18.31
C GLY A 224 -9.00 5.65 17.44
N ILE A 225 -8.10 5.57 16.46
CA ILE A 225 -7.98 4.39 15.59
C ILE A 225 -7.02 3.43 16.29
N GLU A 226 -7.61 2.39 16.89
CA GLU A 226 -6.89 1.30 17.53
C GLU A 226 -6.56 0.22 16.50
N VAL A 227 -5.31 -0.22 16.47
CA VAL A 227 -4.84 -1.32 15.62
C VAL A 227 -3.91 -2.21 16.44
N ASP A 228 -3.97 -3.52 16.19
CA ASP A 228 -3.04 -4.46 16.80
C ASP A 228 -1.62 -4.25 16.26
N PHE A 229 -0.59 -4.37 17.10
CA PHE A 229 0.81 -4.17 16.72
C PHE A 229 1.58 -5.47 16.42
N VAL A 230 0.86 -6.59 16.24
CA VAL A 230 1.48 -7.87 15.88
C VAL A 230 2.24 -7.74 14.55
N GLN A 231 3.49 -8.23 14.52
CA GLN A 231 4.33 -8.24 13.33
C GLN A 231 4.20 -9.57 12.59
N CYS A 232 4.39 -9.54 11.27
CA CYS A 232 4.33 -10.75 10.46
C CYS A 232 5.55 -11.64 10.80
N PRO A 233 5.37 -12.95 11.09
CA PRO A 233 6.49 -13.85 11.40
C PRO A 233 7.47 -14.03 10.23
N TYR A 234 7.01 -13.79 9.00
CA TYR A 234 7.87 -13.81 7.79
C TYR A 234 8.55 -12.48 7.51
N HIS A 235 8.38 -11.48 8.36
CA HIS A 235 9.15 -10.25 8.33
C HIS A 235 10.58 -10.53 8.83
N VAL A 236 11.33 -11.31 8.05
CA VAL A 236 12.76 -11.53 8.32
C VAL A 236 13.48 -10.20 8.03
N GLU A 237 14.37 -9.80 8.93
CA GLU A 237 15.15 -8.57 8.85
C GLU A 237 15.82 -8.44 7.48
N ASN A 238 15.28 -7.53 6.68
CA ASN A 238 15.64 -7.39 5.28
C ASN A 238 16.16 -5.98 5.06
N TYR A 239 17.04 -5.85 4.06
CA TYR A 239 17.50 -4.63 3.39
C TYR A 239 16.58 -3.40 3.46
N ARG A 240 15.25 -3.54 3.44
CA ARG A 240 14.31 -2.43 3.63
C ARG A 240 14.43 -1.76 5.02
N LEU A 241 14.61 -2.53 6.09
CA LEU A 241 14.81 -2.00 7.44
C LEU A 241 16.10 -1.19 7.53
N GLU A 242 17.20 -1.70 6.98
CA GLU A 242 18.47 -0.95 6.89
C GLU A 242 18.28 0.38 6.16
N ILE A 243 17.55 0.37 5.04
CA ILE A 243 17.24 1.58 4.29
C ILE A 243 16.32 2.52 5.08
N ARG A 244 15.33 1.99 5.80
CA ARG A 244 14.47 2.78 6.69
C ARG A 244 15.29 3.48 7.76
N ASP A 245 16.14 2.75 8.46
CA ASP A 245 16.92 3.27 9.58
C ASP A 245 17.98 4.26 9.09
N PHE A 246 18.59 4.00 7.91
CA PHE A 246 19.44 4.95 7.20
C PHE A 246 18.72 6.26 6.88
N LEU A 247 17.53 6.18 6.27
CA LEU A 247 16.74 7.36 5.92
C LEU A 247 16.25 8.11 7.17
N ASN A 248 15.89 7.40 8.24
CA ASN A 248 15.50 8.00 9.51
C ASN A 248 16.65 8.79 10.15
N ARG A 249 17.86 8.23 10.13
CA ARG A 249 19.06 8.93 10.60
C ARG A 249 19.36 10.17 9.75
N LEU A 250 19.26 10.08 8.43
CA LEU A 250 19.44 11.26 7.58
C LEU A 250 18.36 12.32 7.84
N GLU A 251 17.11 11.92 8.04
CA GLU A 251 15.99 12.83 8.33
C GLU A 251 16.20 13.58 9.65
N SER A 252 16.85 12.98 10.65
CA SER A 252 17.16 13.66 11.91
C SER A 252 18.30 14.67 11.80
N ILE A 253 19.24 14.46 10.87
CA ILE A 253 20.36 15.37 10.63
C ILE A 253 19.95 16.49 9.67
N ILE A 254 19.17 16.14 8.64
CA ILE A 254 18.71 17.02 7.56
C ILE A 254 17.19 16.86 7.44
N PRO A 255 16.40 17.62 8.22
CA PRO A 255 14.94 17.58 8.13
C PRO A 255 14.45 17.82 6.70
N GLY A 256 13.58 16.94 6.21
CA GLY A 256 13.02 16.99 4.86
C GLY A 256 13.81 16.22 3.80
N VAL A 257 14.85 15.46 4.16
CA VAL A 257 15.63 14.67 3.18
C VAL A 257 14.77 13.65 2.43
N LYS A 258 13.82 12.98 3.11
CA LYS A 258 12.89 12.05 2.44
C LYS A 258 11.98 12.78 1.47
N HIS A 259 11.47 13.94 1.86
CA HIS A 259 10.67 14.81 1.00
C HIS A 259 11.46 15.24 -0.25
N SER A 260 12.72 15.65 -0.08
CA SER A 260 13.61 16.04 -1.17
C SER A 260 13.92 14.86 -2.10
N LEU A 261 14.22 13.67 -1.57
CA LEU A 261 14.45 12.46 -2.35
C LEU A 261 13.24 12.14 -3.23
N VAL A 262 12.05 12.08 -2.63
CA VAL A 262 10.80 11.76 -3.34
C VAL A 262 10.45 12.84 -4.37
N ASN A 263 10.57 14.13 -4.03
CA ASN A 263 10.28 15.23 -4.96
C ASN A 263 11.24 15.24 -6.16
N ASN A 264 12.54 15.00 -5.95
CA ASN A 264 13.51 14.92 -7.04
C ASN A 264 13.25 13.70 -7.93
N PHE A 265 12.95 12.55 -7.34
CA PHE A 265 12.54 11.37 -8.10
C PHE A 265 11.34 11.67 -9.02
N LEU A 266 10.32 12.39 -8.53
CA LEU A 266 9.15 12.74 -9.34
C LEU A 266 9.45 13.69 -10.51
N ARG A 267 10.53 14.47 -10.45
CA ARG A 267 11.01 15.26 -11.60
C ARG A 267 11.63 14.39 -12.70
N ILE A 268 12.25 13.28 -12.30
CA ILE A 268 12.91 12.32 -13.20
C ILE A 268 11.90 11.28 -13.73
N LEU A 269 10.86 10.97 -12.96
CA LEU A 269 9.87 9.94 -13.27
C LEU A 269 9.27 10.03 -14.69
N PRO A 270 8.90 11.19 -15.25
CA PRO A 270 8.38 11.27 -16.62
C PRO A 270 9.34 10.73 -17.68
N PHE A 271 10.65 10.94 -17.50
CA PHE A 271 11.68 10.44 -18.41
C PHE A 271 11.79 8.92 -18.32
N LEU A 272 11.83 8.37 -17.09
CA LEU A 272 11.82 6.93 -16.87
C LEU A 272 10.55 6.28 -17.44
N LYS A 273 9.38 6.90 -17.23
CA LYS A 273 8.13 6.37 -17.80
C LYS A 273 8.20 6.31 -19.32
N ARG A 274 8.73 7.33 -19.99
CA ARG A 274 8.89 7.34 -21.46
C ARG A 274 9.86 6.27 -21.95
N GLU A 275 10.97 6.08 -21.25
CA GLU A 275 11.97 5.07 -21.58
C GLU A 275 11.40 3.65 -21.46
N PHE A 276 10.62 3.39 -20.40
CA PHE A 276 10.10 2.06 -20.08
C PHE A 276 8.63 1.83 -20.46
N SER A 277 7.96 2.77 -21.15
CA SER A 277 6.56 2.62 -21.61
C SER A 277 6.41 1.79 -22.89
N ALA A 278 7.49 1.61 -23.66
CA ALA A 278 7.46 0.95 -24.97
C ALA A 278 7.30 -0.58 -24.91
N SER A 279 7.32 -1.18 -23.72
CA SER A 279 7.13 -2.62 -23.56
C SER A 279 5.65 -2.98 -23.80
N LYS A 280 5.33 -3.61 -24.95
CA LYS A 280 3.99 -4.18 -25.18
C LYS A 280 3.62 -5.09 -24.00
N ILE A 281 2.48 -4.83 -23.38
CA ILE A 281 1.92 -5.70 -22.34
C ILE A 281 1.25 -6.88 -23.03
N GLY A 282 1.77 -8.09 -22.77
CA GLY A 282 1.14 -9.33 -23.22
C GLY A 282 -0.03 -9.74 -22.33
N ARG A 283 -0.64 -10.88 -22.67
CA ARG A 283 -1.71 -11.52 -21.88
C ARG A 283 -1.19 -12.87 -21.38
N CYS A 284 -1.53 -13.22 -20.16
CA CYS A 284 -1.23 -14.52 -19.58
C CYS A 284 -2.04 -15.59 -20.30
N GLU A 285 -1.39 -16.64 -20.81
CA GLU A 285 -2.07 -17.76 -21.48
C GLU A 285 -3.00 -18.55 -20.54
N VAL A 286 -2.77 -18.49 -19.22
CA VAL A 286 -3.55 -19.24 -18.22
C VAL A 286 -4.76 -18.46 -17.71
N CYS A 287 -4.61 -17.17 -17.41
CA CYS A 287 -5.66 -16.38 -16.75
C CYS A 287 -6.10 -15.13 -17.50
N GLY A 288 -5.56 -14.88 -18.69
CA GLY A 288 -5.86 -13.71 -19.51
C GLY A 288 -5.36 -12.37 -18.94
N ASN A 289 -4.87 -12.32 -17.70
CA ASN A 289 -4.39 -11.06 -17.10
C ASN A 289 -3.11 -10.53 -17.77
N PRO A 290 -2.87 -9.21 -17.70
CA PRO A 290 -1.64 -8.59 -18.19
C PRO A 290 -0.37 -9.26 -17.69
N SER A 291 0.57 -9.52 -18.59
CA SER A 291 1.83 -10.17 -18.26
C SER A 291 2.96 -9.70 -19.16
N ALA A 292 4.16 -9.61 -18.58
CA ALA A 292 5.39 -9.35 -19.33
C ALA A 292 5.99 -10.63 -19.97
N LYS A 293 5.43 -11.81 -19.65
CA LYS A 293 5.81 -13.13 -20.17
C LYS A 293 4.53 -13.89 -20.56
N ASN A 294 4.67 -15.01 -21.27
CA ASN A 294 3.54 -15.87 -21.66
C ASN A 294 2.65 -16.29 -20.47
N VAL A 295 3.25 -16.62 -19.32
CA VAL A 295 2.53 -16.94 -18.09
C VAL A 295 2.90 -15.93 -17.01
N CYS A 296 1.89 -15.34 -16.37
CA CYS A 296 2.09 -14.35 -15.32
C CYS A 296 2.68 -14.99 -14.05
N ARG A 297 3.35 -14.18 -13.23
CA ARG A 297 4.01 -14.68 -12.01
C ARG A 297 3.05 -15.29 -10.99
N ALA A 298 1.80 -14.83 -10.94
CA ALA A 298 0.80 -15.43 -10.07
C ALA A 298 0.49 -16.86 -10.52
N CYS A 299 0.16 -17.08 -11.80
CA CYS A 299 -0.09 -18.42 -12.33
C CYS A 299 1.12 -19.36 -12.19
N VAL A 300 2.33 -18.88 -12.45
CA VAL A 300 3.56 -19.68 -12.25
C VAL A 300 3.70 -20.12 -10.79
N LEU A 301 3.49 -19.22 -9.83
CA LEU A 301 3.58 -19.55 -8.40
C LEU A 301 2.49 -20.54 -8.01
N THR A 302 1.24 -20.26 -8.36
CA THR A 302 0.09 -21.12 -8.01
C THR A 302 0.23 -22.52 -8.58
N SER A 303 0.55 -22.67 -9.86
CA SER A 303 0.72 -24.00 -10.46
C SER A 303 1.91 -24.77 -9.87
N SER A 304 3.01 -24.07 -9.59
CA SER A 304 4.19 -24.68 -8.97
C SER A 304 3.95 -25.15 -7.54
N LEU A 305 3.05 -24.49 -6.81
CA LEU A 305 2.72 -24.84 -5.42
C LEU A 305 1.63 -25.93 -5.34
N ILE A 306 0.60 -25.86 -6.20
CA ILE A 306 -0.48 -26.86 -6.23
C ILE A 306 0.04 -28.24 -6.65
N ARG A 307 0.97 -28.30 -7.61
CA ARG A 307 1.53 -29.56 -8.12
C ARG A 307 2.07 -30.49 -7.01
N PHE A 308 2.57 -29.93 -5.92
CA PHE A 308 3.14 -30.68 -4.78
C PHE A 308 2.16 -30.86 -3.61
N LYS A 309 0.91 -30.45 -3.78
CA LYS A 309 -0.15 -30.67 -2.79
C LYS A 309 -0.97 -31.93 -3.10
N GLU A 310 -0.95 -32.38 -4.35
CA GLU A 310 -1.62 -33.59 -4.84
C GLU A 310 -0.74 -34.86 -4.73
N ILE A 311 0.46 -34.74 -4.16
CA ILE A 311 1.43 -35.82 -3.89
C ILE A 311 1.56 -35.97 -2.37
#